data_AF-A0A3P8KCY2-F1
#
_entry.id   AF-A0A3P8KCY2-F1
#
_cell.length_a   1.000
_cell.length_b   1.000
_cell.length_c   1.000
_cell.angle_alpha   90.00
_cell.angle_beta   90.00
_cell.angle_gamma   90.00
#
_symmetry.space_group_name_H-M   'P 1'
#
loop_
_entity.id
_entity.type
_entity.pdbx_description
1 polymer ?
#
loop_
_entity_poly.entity_id
_entity_poly.type
_entity_poly.pdbx_seq_one_letter_code
_entity_poly.pdbx_strand_id
1 'polypeptide(L)'
;MRLSANYYHPVGSWQQGDSLTQEQRMASGYDVTAQARLPFYQHINTSVSVEQYFGDSVDLFHSGTGYHNPVAVSVGLNYTPVPLVTVTAKHKQGESGLSQNNVGLNLNYRFGVPLKQQLAADEVAISRSLRGSRYDSPERDNLPVVEYRQR
;
A
#
# COMPACT_ATOMS: atom_id res chain seq x y z
N MET A 1 0.14 -9.28 15.04
CA MET A 1 0.10 -7.83 14.76
C MET A 1 1.39 -7.44 14.07
N ARG A 2 1.32 -6.59 13.05
CA ARG A 2 2.50 -5.98 12.39
C ARG A 2 2.25 -4.48 12.31
N LEU A 3 3.27 -3.69 12.62
CA LEU A 3 3.25 -2.23 12.55
C LEU A 3 4.37 -1.79 11.62
N SER A 4 4.10 -0.81 10.76
CA SER A 4 5.09 -0.16 9.92
C SER A 4 4.88 1.35 9.93
N ALA A 5 5.97 2.08 9.81
CA ALA A 5 5.98 3.52 9.59
C ALA A 5 7.03 3.81 8.53
N ASN A 6 6.65 4.58 7.53
CA ASN A 6 7.50 4.90 6.39
C ASN A 6 7.56 6.41 6.19
N TYR A 7 8.73 6.91 5.77
CA TYR A 7 8.93 8.31 5.41
C TYR A 7 9.43 8.39 3.96
N TYR A 8 8.82 9.26 3.18
CA TYR A 8 9.10 9.46 1.77
C TYR A 8 9.75 10.81 1.57
N HIS A 9 10.98 10.80 1.06
CA HIS A 9 11.75 11.99 0.78
C HIS A 9 12.03 12.11 -0.72
N PRO A 10 11.67 13.22 -1.38
CA PRO A 10 11.95 13.43 -2.79
C PRO A 10 13.44 13.69 -3.02
N VAL A 11 14.07 12.86 -3.85
CA VAL A 11 15.48 13.04 -4.23
C VAL A 11 15.62 13.88 -5.52
N GLY A 12 14.58 13.88 -6.35
CA GLY A 12 14.53 14.64 -7.61
C GLY A 12 14.05 16.07 -7.42
N SER A 13 14.53 16.97 -8.27
CA SER A 13 13.98 18.32 -8.43
C SER A 13 12.70 18.29 -9.28
N TRP A 14 12.08 19.45 -9.45
CA TRP A 14 10.99 19.64 -10.41
C TRP A 14 11.44 19.26 -11.82
N GLN A 15 10.60 18.51 -12.50
CA GLN A 15 10.79 18.05 -13.87
C GLN A 15 9.54 18.40 -14.67
N GLN A 16 9.70 18.54 -15.98
CA GLN A 16 8.57 18.78 -16.87
C GLN A 16 7.56 17.64 -16.75
N GLY A 17 6.30 18.00 -16.49
CA GLY A 17 5.17 17.07 -16.46
C GLY A 17 4.68 16.73 -17.86
N ASP A 18 3.49 16.12 -17.93
CA ASP A 18 2.88 15.72 -19.20
C ASP A 18 2.49 16.91 -20.10
N SER A 19 2.32 18.10 -19.51
CA SER A 19 2.04 19.34 -20.26
C SER A 19 3.21 20.33 -20.22
N LEU A 20 3.33 21.16 -21.26
CA LEU A 20 4.41 22.16 -21.40
C LEU A 20 4.43 23.22 -20.28
N THR A 21 3.32 23.38 -19.56
CA THR A 21 3.13 24.40 -18.51
C THR A 21 3.09 23.82 -17.10
N GLN A 22 3.16 22.49 -16.96
CA GLN A 22 3.11 21.81 -15.67
C GLN A 22 4.46 21.18 -15.37
N GLU A 23 4.91 21.34 -14.14
CA GLU A 23 6.04 20.61 -13.59
C GLU A 23 5.54 19.62 -12.54
N GLN A 24 6.24 18.49 -12.43
CA GLN A 24 5.97 17.46 -11.45
C GLN A 24 7.23 17.14 -10.63
N ARG A 25 7.02 16.77 -9.37
CA ARG A 25 8.05 16.24 -8.48
C ARG A 25 7.41 15.17 -7.59
N MET A 26 8.22 14.29 -7.01
CA MET A 26 7.73 13.43 -5.94
C MET A 26 7.33 14.28 -4.73
N ALA A 27 6.19 13.98 -4.13
CA ALA A 27 5.74 14.61 -2.90
C ALA A 27 6.47 14.00 -1.69
N SER A 28 6.79 14.83 -0.70
CA SER A 28 7.27 14.32 0.60
C SER A 28 6.08 13.92 1.46
N GLY A 29 6.23 12.87 2.28
CA GLY A 29 5.14 12.41 3.12
C GLY A 29 5.53 11.26 4.04
N TYR A 30 4.57 10.76 4.78
CA TYR A 30 4.73 9.57 5.61
C TYR A 30 3.46 8.73 5.61
N ASP A 31 3.63 7.44 5.94
CA ASP A 31 2.53 6.56 6.27
C ASP A 31 2.80 5.81 7.57
N VAL A 32 1.71 5.43 8.23
CA VAL A 32 1.70 4.50 9.34
C VAL A 32 0.65 3.43 9.05
N THR A 33 1.06 2.17 9.11
CA THR A 33 0.17 1.04 8.82
C THR A 33 0.17 0.05 9.97
N ALA A 34 -1.03 -0.37 10.38
CA ALA A 34 -1.26 -1.42 11.34
C ALA A 34 -1.99 -2.59 10.69
N GLN A 35 -1.45 -3.79 10.86
CA GLN A 35 -2.04 -5.04 10.36
C GLN A 35 -2.39 -5.98 11.52
N ALA A 36 -3.63 -6.44 11.51
CA ALA A 36 -4.17 -7.39 12.46
C ALA A 36 -4.54 -8.70 11.78
N ARG A 37 -4.42 -9.79 12.55
CA ARG A 37 -4.85 -11.13 12.13
C ARG A 37 -5.99 -11.55 13.03
N LEU A 38 -7.00 -12.18 12.46
CA LEU A 38 -8.11 -12.74 13.22
C LEU A 38 -7.74 -14.15 13.68
N PRO A 39 -7.67 -14.46 14.99
CA PRO A 39 -7.25 -15.77 15.49
C PRO A 39 -8.14 -16.91 14.99
N PHE A 40 -9.43 -16.60 14.81
CA PHE A 40 -10.48 -17.52 14.37
C PHE A 40 -10.61 -17.61 12.84
N TYR A 41 -9.88 -16.78 12.08
CA TYR A 41 -9.96 -16.77 10.61
C TYR A 41 -8.57 -16.53 9.99
N GLN A 42 -7.78 -17.60 9.92
CA GLN A 42 -6.34 -17.54 9.55
C GLN A 42 -6.10 -17.09 8.09
N HIS A 43 -7.10 -17.26 7.23
CA HIS A 43 -7.05 -16.83 5.83
C HIS A 43 -7.29 -15.32 5.64
N ILE A 44 -7.77 -14.61 6.68
CA ILE A 44 -8.13 -13.19 6.60
C ILE A 44 -7.17 -12.34 7.45
N ASN A 45 -6.63 -11.29 6.84
CA ASN A 45 -5.94 -10.21 7.54
C ASN A 45 -6.67 -8.89 7.29
N THR A 46 -6.67 -8.03 8.29
CA THR A 46 -7.16 -6.66 8.18
C THR A 46 -6.01 -5.68 8.34
N SER A 47 -6.13 -4.54 7.68
CA SER A 47 -5.17 -3.45 7.81
C SER A 47 -5.88 -2.11 7.94
N VAL A 48 -5.23 -1.21 8.66
CA VAL A 48 -5.60 0.21 8.74
C VAL A 48 -4.33 1.01 8.51
N SER A 49 -4.39 1.99 7.62
CA SER A 49 -3.27 2.91 7.39
C SER A 49 -3.73 4.36 7.39
N VAL A 50 -2.83 5.25 7.81
CA VAL A 50 -2.98 6.69 7.67
C VAL A 50 -1.76 7.21 6.93
N GLU A 51 -1.99 8.05 5.93
CA GLU A 51 -0.95 8.64 5.10
C GLU A 51 -1.18 10.15 4.97
N GLN A 52 -0.09 10.93 5.02
CA GLN A 52 -0.11 12.37 4.85
C GLN A 52 1.06 12.79 3.98
N TYR A 53 0.78 13.65 3.02
CA TYR A 53 1.77 14.22 2.13
C TYR A 53 1.74 15.74 2.19
N PHE A 54 2.85 16.36 1.83
CA PHE A 54 3.07 17.80 1.95
C PHE A 54 3.36 18.42 0.59
N GLY A 55 2.69 19.53 0.30
CA GLY A 55 2.80 20.28 -0.97
C GLY A 55 1.51 21.03 -1.30
N ASP A 56 1.57 21.94 -2.28
CA ASP A 56 0.43 22.77 -2.67
C ASP A 56 -0.58 22.06 -3.58
N SER A 57 -0.11 21.12 -4.40
CA SER A 57 -0.94 20.38 -5.34
C SER A 57 -0.47 18.92 -5.44
N VAL A 58 -0.73 18.15 -4.39
CA VAL A 58 -0.33 16.74 -4.26
C VAL A 58 -1.45 15.81 -4.73
N ASP A 59 -1.16 14.92 -5.67
CA ASP A 59 -2.12 13.93 -6.17
C ASP A 59 -2.03 12.62 -5.38
N LEU A 60 -2.60 12.64 -4.17
CA LEU A 60 -2.62 11.49 -3.26
C LEU A 60 -3.48 10.32 -3.78
N PHE A 61 -4.42 10.59 -4.68
CA PHE A 61 -5.39 9.62 -5.18
C PHE A 61 -5.06 9.10 -6.58
N HIS A 62 -4.00 9.62 -7.20
CA HIS A 62 -3.63 9.35 -8.59
C HIS A 62 -4.80 9.66 -9.55
N SER A 63 -5.54 10.73 -9.25
CA SER A 63 -6.72 11.16 -9.99
C SER A 63 -6.42 12.24 -11.03
N GLY A 64 -5.18 12.73 -11.06
CA GLY A 64 -4.76 13.90 -11.83
C GLY A 64 -5.13 15.23 -11.17
N THR A 65 -5.76 15.21 -9.98
CA THR A 65 -6.13 16.41 -9.23
C THR A 65 -5.26 16.51 -7.98
N GLY A 66 -4.50 17.61 -7.88
CA GLY A 66 -3.65 17.86 -6.72
C GLY A 66 -4.37 18.63 -5.61
N TYR A 67 -4.09 18.27 -4.37
CA TYR A 67 -4.66 18.87 -3.15
C TYR A 67 -3.55 19.44 -2.26
N HIS A 68 -3.89 20.44 -1.45
CA HIS A 68 -2.95 21.03 -0.51
C HIS A 68 -2.84 20.15 0.74
N ASN A 69 -1.62 19.69 1.03
CA ASN A 69 -1.28 18.87 2.21
C ASN A 69 -2.28 17.72 2.52
N PRO A 70 -2.60 16.84 1.55
CA PRO A 70 -3.69 15.88 1.70
C PRO A 70 -3.36 14.78 2.72
N VAL A 71 -4.40 14.38 3.45
CA VAL A 71 -4.40 13.21 4.33
C VAL A 71 -5.43 12.19 3.84
N ALA A 72 -5.11 10.91 4.01
CA ALA A 72 -6.03 9.82 3.76
C ALA A 72 -5.92 8.71 4.81
N VAL A 73 -7.04 8.05 5.04
CA VAL A 73 -7.15 6.83 5.84
C VAL A 73 -7.56 5.69 4.93
N SER A 74 -6.89 4.56 5.03
CA SER A 74 -7.26 3.35 4.31
C SER A 74 -7.62 2.21 5.25
N VAL A 75 -8.62 1.44 4.86
CA VAL A 75 -8.98 0.16 5.49
C VAL A 75 -8.81 -0.95 4.45
N GLY A 76 -8.10 -2.01 4.81
CA GLY A 76 -7.79 -3.13 3.94
C GLY A 76 -8.23 -4.47 4.48
N LEU A 77 -8.56 -5.38 3.57
CA LEU A 77 -8.92 -6.76 3.80
C LEU A 77 -8.14 -7.65 2.82
N ASN A 78 -7.40 -8.61 3.37
CA ASN A 78 -6.58 -9.54 2.57
C ASN A 78 -7.04 -10.98 2.83
N TYR A 79 -7.44 -11.68 1.77
CA TYR A 79 -7.83 -13.09 1.80
C TYR A 79 -6.79 -13.97 1.09
N THR A 80 -6.22 -14.93 1.81
CA THR A 80 -5.21 -15.86 1.28
C THR A 80 -5.74 -17.29 1.41
N PRO A 81 -6.37 -17.85 0.36
CA PRO A 81 -6.86 -19.23 0.39
C PRO A 81 -5.71 -20.24 0.48
N VAL A 82 -4.58 -19.94 -0.17
CA VAL A 82 -3.35 -20.74 -0.18
C VAL A 82 -2.14 -19.80 -0.12
N PRO A 83 -0.97 -20.21 0.41
CA PRO A 83 0.19 -19.31 0.56
C PRO A 83 0.60 -18.57 -0.71
N LEU A 84 0.45 -19.20 -1.89
CA LEU A 84 0.81 -18.63 -3.18
C LEU A 84 -0.07 -17.45 -3.60
N VAL A 85 -1.34 -17.38 -3.17
CA VAL A 85 -2.33 -16.44 -3.73
C VAL A 85 -2.96 -15.59 -2.64
N THR A 86 -2.97 -14.27 -2.83
CA THR A 86 -3.66 -13.34 -1.94
C THR A 86 -4.53 -12.39 -2.72
N VAL A 87 -5.81 -12.31 -2.37
CA VAL A 87 -6.76 -11.30 -2.87
C VAL A 87 -6.80 -10.16 -1.87
N THR A 88 -6.67 -8.93 -2.34
CA THR A 88 -6.69 -7.73 -1.49
C THR A 88 -7.84 -6.83 -1.90
N ALA A 89 -8.55 -6.29 -0.91
CA ALA A 89 -9.52 -5.22 -1.09
C ALA A 89 -9.14 -4.07 -0.15
N LYS A 90 -9.06 -2.85 -0.67
CA LYS A 90 -8.71 -1.64 0.08
C LYS A 90 -9.68 -0.53 -0.24
N HIS A 91 -10.16 0.14 0.79
CA HIS A 91 -10.93 1.37 0.69
C HIS A 91 -10.12 2.51 1.29
N LYS A 92 -9.79 3.52 0.48
CA LYS A 92 -9.05 4.73 0.86
C LYS A 92 -10.00 5.91 0.85
N GLN A 93 -10.03 6.66 1.96
CA GLN A 93 -10.87 7.84 2.15
C GLN A 93 -9.97 9.03 2.49
N GLY A 94 -10.14 10.13 1.75
CA GLY A 94 -9.43 11.39 1.97
C GLY A 94 -10.35 12.49 2.45
N GLU A 95 -9.76 13.67 2.58
CA GLU A 95 -10.51 14.90 2.84
C GLU A 95 -11.43 15.27 1.67
N SER A 96 -12.42 16.13 1.93
CA SER A 96 -13.34 16.65 0.92
C SER A 96 -14.18 15.60 0.16
N GLY A 97 -14.38 14.43 0.75
CA GLY A 97 -15.25 13.38 0.19
C GLY A 97 -14.59 12.49 -0.88
N LEU A 98 -13.28 12.62 -1.09
CA LEU A 98 -12.52 11.77 -2.02
C LEU A 98 -12.42 10.35 -1.49
N SER A 99 -12.72 9.37 -2.34
CA SER A 99 -12.55 7.97 -2.00
C SER A 99 -12.05 7.16 -3.19
N GLN A 100 -11.34 6.08 -2.89
CA GLN A 100 -10.84 5.14 -3.87
C GLN A 100 -10.99 3.72 -3.35
N ASN A 101 -11.45 2.82 -4.23
CA ASN A 101 -11.53 1.39 -3.95
C ASN A 101 -10.52 0.68 -4.83
N ASN A 102 -9.66 -0.14 -4.22
CA ASN A 102 -8.66 -0.93 -4.94
C ASN A 102 -8.90 -2.41 -4.64
N VAL A 103 -8.97 -3.21 -5.71
CA VAL A 103 -8.95 -4.67 -5.61
C VAL A 103 -7.71 -5.17 -6.32
N GLY A 104 -7.02 -6.13 -5.73
CA GLY A 104 -5.76 -6.65 -6.22
C GLY A 104 -5.63 -8.15 -6.05
N LEU A 105 -4.79 -8.75 -6.89
CA LEU A 105 -4.40 -10.15 -6.83
C LEU A 105 -2.87 -10.22 -6.76
N ASN A 106 -2.36 -10.83 -5.69
CA ASN A 106 -0.94 -10.99 -5.43
C ASN A 106 -0.54 -12.46 -5.52
N LEU A 107 0.56 -12.73 -6.21
CA LEU A 107 1.21 -14.03 -6.30
C LEU A 107 2.51 -14.03 -5.48
N ASN A 108 2.53 -14.77 -4.37
CA ASN A 108 3.66 -14.83 -3.44
C ASN A 108 4.42 -16.14 -3.60
N TYR A 109 5.41 -16.16 -4.50
CA TYR A 109 6.22 -17.36 -4.72
C TYR A 109 7.40 -17.44 -3.76
N ARG A 110 7.53 -18.56 -3.04
CA ARG A 110 8.62 -18.80 -2.09
C ARG A 110 9.64 -19.78 -2.68
N PHE A 111 10.80 -19.26 -3.06
CA PHE A 111 11.92 -20.10 -3.51
C PHE A 111 12.37 -21.07 -2.40
N GLY A 112 12.66 -22.31 -2.78
CA GLY A 112 13.07 -23.37 -1.84
C GLY A 112 11.93 -24.07 -1.10
N VAL A 113 10.66 -23.66 -1.30
CA VAL A 113 9.48 -24.36 -0.77
C VAL A 113 8.80 -25.15 -1.89
N PRO A 114 8.50 -26.45 -1.71
CA PRO A 114 7.79 -27.23 -2.72
C PRO A 114 6.46 -26.58 -3.14
N LEU A 115 6.17 -26.55 -4.44
CA LEU A 115 4.95 -25.93 -4.97
C LEU A 115 3.67 -26.51 -4.34
N LYS A 116 3.66 -27.82 -4.03
CA LYS A 116 2.55 -28.48 -3.34
C LYS A 116 2.22 -27.80 -2.01
N GLN A 117 3.21 -27.41 -1.21
CA GLN A 117 3.00 -26.71 0.06
C GLN A 117 2.48 -25.27 -0.17
N GLN A 118 2.92 -24.62 -1.23
CA GLN A 118 2.47 -23.26 -1.56
C GLN A 118 1.01 -23.22 -2.07
N LEU A 119 0.48 -24.35 -2.53
CA LEU A 119 -0.90 -24.54 -2.98
C LEU A 119 -1.78 -25.23 -1.92
N ALA A 120 -1.26 -25.53 -0.74
CA ALA A 120 -1.98 -26.21 0.32
C ALA A 120 -2.59 -25.20 1.30
N ALA A 121 -3.89 -25.33 1.61
CA ALA A 121 -4.61 -24.37 2.43
C ALA A 121 -4.22 -24.43 3.92
N ASP A 122 -3.80 -25.60 4.40
CA ASP A 122 -3.28 -25.85 5.75
C ASP A 122 -1.93 -25.16 6.01
N GLU A 123 -1.15 -24.87 4.95
CA GLU A 123 0.12 -24.15 5.03
C GLU A 123 -0.03 -22.63 5.21
N VAL A 124 -1.27 -22.09 5.11
CA VAL A 124 -1.53 -20.65 5.30
C VAL A 124 -1.16 -20.21 6.72
N ALA A 125 -1.46 -21.02 7.73
CA ALA A 125 -1.13 -20.72 9.12
C ALA A 125 0.38 -20.62 9.36
N ILE A 126 1.14 -21.56 8.77
CA ILE A 126 2.59 -21.67 8.92
C ILE A 126 3.29 -20.52 8.18
N SER A 127 2.88 -20.24 6.95
CA SER A 127 3.45 -19.13 6.15
C SER A 127 3.24 -17.77 6.82
N ARG A 128 2.12 -17.57 7.53
CA ARG A 128 1.79 -16.32 8.23
C ARG A 128 2.33 -16.22 9.66
N SER A 129 3.01 -17.25 10.16
CA SER A 129 3.72 -17.20 11.45
C SER A 129 4.86 -16.17 11.43
N LEU A 130 5.35 -15.73 12.60
CA LEU A 130 6.53 -14.85 12.66
C LEU A 130 7.74 -15.43 11.91
N ARG A 131 7.96 -16.75 12.03
CA ARG A 131 9.05 -17.45 11.33
C ARG A 131 8.81 -17.52 9.82
N GLY A 132 7.57 -17.64 9.39
CA GLY A 132 7.16 -17.70 7.97
C GLY A 132 7.24 -16.34 7.28
N SER A 133 6.82 -15.28 7.97
CA SER A 133 6.74 -13.90 7.47
C SER A 133 8.07 -13.15 7.43
N ARG A 134 9.18 -13.77 7.84
CA ARG A 134 10.51 -13.14 7.82
C ARG A 134 11.02 -12.74 6.42
N TYR A 135 10.41 -13.29 5.39
CA TYR A 135 10.73 -13.01 3.99
C TYR A 135 9.65 -12.17 3.30
N ASP A 136 8.65 -11.70 4.04
CA ASP A 136 7.61 -10.86 3.47
C ASP A 136 8.23 -9.51 3.08
N SER A 137 7.75 -8.96 1.96
CA SER A 137 8.15 -7.62 1.53
C SER A 137 7.86 -6.57 2.63
N PRO A 138 8.62 -5.46 2.65
CA PRO A 138 8.29 -4.32 3.49
C PRO A 138 6.88 -3.82 3.20
N GLU A 139 6.16 -3.46 4.26
CA GLU A 139 4.85 -2.84 4.13
C GLU A 139 5.04 -1.34 3.88
N ARG A 140 4.76 -0.90 2.65
CA ARG A 140 4.89 0.49 2.18
C ARG A 140 4.01 0.71 0.94
N ASP A 141 3.68 1.96 0.66
CA ASP A 141 3.26 2.32 -0.69
C ASP A 141 4.49 2.28 -1.64
N ASN A 142 4.33 1.56 -2.75
CA ASN A 142 5.34 1.41 -3.79
C ASN A 142 5.12 2.39 -4.95
N LEU A 143 3.94 3.00 -5.05
CA LEU A 143 3.65 4.03 -6.03
C LEU A 143 4.08 5.38 -5.44
N PRO A 144 5.01 6.10 -6.08
CA PRO A 144 5.40 7.41 -5.61
C PRO A 144 4.24 8.40 -5.83
N VAL A 145 3.85 9.10 -4.77
CA VAL A 145 2.91 10.21 -4.87
C VAL A 145 3.62 11.41 -5.48
N VAL A 146 2.94 12.10 -6.39
CA VAL A 146 3.47 13.25 -7.11
C VAL A 146 2.79 14.54 -6.67
N GLU A 147 3.55 15.63 -6.72
CA GLU A 147 3.06 16.99 -6.59
C GLU A 147 3.26 17.75 -7.91
N TYR A 148 2.33 18.66 -8.18
CA TYR A 148 2.31 19.47 -9.38
C TYR A 148 2.51 20.96 -9.07
N ARG A 149 3.07 21.69 -10.03
CA ARG A 149 3.03 23.15 -10.04
C ARG A 149 2.90 23.67 -11.46
N GLN A 150 2.34 24.87 -11.60
CA GLN A 150 2.39 25.60 -12.87
C GLN A 150 3.71 26.35 -12.99
N ARG A 151 4.22 26.43 -14.22
CA ARG A 151 5.40 27.21 -14.59
C ARG A 151 5.06 28.66 -14.90
#